data_AF-W9V2T0-F1
#
_entry.id   AF-W9V2T0-F1
#
_cell.length_a   1.000
_cell.length_b   1.000
_cell.length_c   1.000
_cell.angle_alpha   90.00
_cell.angle_beta   90.00
_cell.angle_gamma   90.00
#
_symmetry.space_group_name_H-M   'P 1'
#
loop_
_entity.id
_entity.type
_entity.pdbx_description
1 polymer ?
#
loop_
_entity_poly.entity_id
_entity_poly.type
_entity_poly.pdbx_seq_one_letter_code
_entity_poly.pdbx_strand_id
1 'polypeptide(L)'
;MAQDPQATAAQIERLKREIHQLQSSISQRSTRQRSEQQALANAEREIGRVAADIRKTDQELAELNQNMAGLQSQRQSLERQLTERRELIQTLLREQYRQGRQPKFQLLLQQQNPDQLERMLKYFDRVNRELSEQLRVYQDQLNRLTDTRQSIGATEASILERRERLQAEQSRLSAARAEREKQIKELAEQQQREQRQLAQKQQDQEQLQQVLAQIQRSLELSNLTRDNQTFASLRGKLPWPIQGAVSRRFGAQHSGVAFEGLLVRASQGADVKAVHHGRVVFSDWLRGYGLVLILDHGSGYMSLYGHNQTLLKEPGDWVSAGQVVATAGNSGGHEEVGLYFAIRHNGRPVDPSVWLTKP
;
A
#
# COMPACT_ATOMS: atom_id res chain seq x y z
N MET A 1 35.36 12.75 -16.74
CA MET A 1 35.46 11.66 -15.77
C MET A 1 35.65 10.32 -16.46
N ALA A 2 36.75 10.11 -17.20
CA ALA A 2 37.28 8.75 -17.33
C ALA A 2 37.80 8.39 -15.94
N GLN A 3 37.21 7.33 -15.40
CA GLN A 3 37.29 7.02 -13.99
C GLN A 3 38.61 6.29 -13.73
N ASP A 4 39.38 6.84 -12.79
CA ASP A 4 40.51 6.15 -12.17
C ASP A 4 40.08 4.72 -11.78
N PRO A 5 40.86 3.66 -12.05
CA PRO A 5 40.48 2.30 -11.65
C PRO A 5 40.15 2.19 -10.15
N GLN A 6 40.85 2.98 -9.33
CA GLN A 6 40.58 3.11 -7.90
C GLN A 6 39.26 3.84 -7.59
N ALA A 7 38.91 4.87 -8.37
CA ALA A 7 37.64 5.60 -8.21
C ALA A 7 36.43 4.73 -8.62
N THR A 8 36.58 3.92 -9.66
CA THR A 8 35.54 2.98 -10.13
C THR A 8 35.35 1.84 -9.13
N ALA A 9 36.44 1.32 -8.55
CA ALA A 9 36.37 0.33 -7.46
C ALA A 9 35.66 0.89 -6.20
N ALA A 10 35.95 2.14 -5.82
CA ALA A 10 35.28 2.80 -4.70
C ALA A 10 33.77 3.03 -4.97
N GLN A 11 33.39 3.32 -6.21
CA GLN A 11 31.99 3.44 -6.62
C GLN A 11 31.25 2.10 -6.53
N ILE A 12 31.87 1.00 -6.92
CA ILE A 12 31.29 -0.36 -6.79
C ILE A 12 31.06 -0.71 -5.32
N GLU A 13 32.02 -0.43 -4.43
CA GLU A 13 31.84 -0.71 -3.00
C GLU A 13 30.74 0.17 -2.36
N ARG A 14 30.59 1.42 -2.82
CA ARG A 14 29.45 2.25 -2.41
C ARG A 14 28.12 1.65 -2.91
N LEU A 15 28.06 1.24 -4.17
CA LEU A 15 26.87 0.66 -4.77
C LEU A 15 26.46 -0.67 -4.10
N LYS A 16 27.43 -1.53 -3.76
CA LYS A 16 27.19 -2.74 -2.96
C LYS A 16 26.56 -2.45 -1.62
N ARG A 17 27.07 -1.43 -0.89
CA ARG A 17 26.49 -1.02 0.40
C ARG A 17 25.05 -0.52 0.24
N GLU A 18 24.79 0.31 -0.78
CA GLU A 18 23.44 0.80 -1.08
C GLU A 18 22.47 -0.33 -1.47
N ILE A 19 22.92 -1.29 -2.28
CA ILE A 19 22.17 -2.50 -2.64
C ILE A 19 21.83 -3.32 -1.39
N HIS A 20 22.80 -3.53 -0.50
CA HIS A 20 22.58 -4.30 0.72
C HIS A 20 21.58 -3.62 1.67
N GLN A 21 21.68 -2.29 1.83
CA GLN A 21 20.72 -1.51 2.60
C GLN A 21 19.31 -1.61 2.01
N LEU A 22 19.18 -1.52 0.69
CA LEU A 22 17.90 -1.61 -0.01
C LEU A 22 17.29 -3.03 0.06
N GLN A 23 18.12 -4.08 -0.02
CA GLN A 23 17.67 -5.47 0.20
C GLN A 23 17.15 -5.66 1.63
N SER A 24 17.84 -5.10 2.62
CA SER A 24 17.41 -5.13 4.02
C SER A 24 16.09 -4.39 4.23
N SER A 25 15.91 -3.19 3.64
CA SER A 25 14.65 -2.45 3.73
C SER A 25 13.48 -3.20 3.11
N ILE A 26 13.69 -3.81 1.93
CA ILE A 26 12.68 -4.62 1.25
C ILE A 26 12.26 -5.82 2.12
N SER A 27 13.22 -6.53 2.73
CA SER A 27 12.94 -7.68 3.60
C SER A 27 12.15 -7.27 4.86
N GLN A 28 12.54 -6.17 5.50
CA GLN A 28 11.83 -5.62 6.65
C GLN A 28 10.40 -5.20 6.28
N ARG A 29 10.21 -4.53 5.14
CA ARG A 29 8.88 -4.14 4.64
C ARG A 29 8.02 -5.33 4.28
N SER A 30 8.56 -6.35 3.62
CA SER A 30 7.84 -7.60 3.33
C SER A 30 7.36 -8.30 4.61
N THR A 31 8.17 -8.24 5.68
CA THR A 31 7.78 -8.78 6.98
C THR A 31 6.65 -7.95 7.62
N ARG A 32 6.75 -6.62 7.58
CA ARG A 32 5.68 -5.71 8.04
C ARG A 32 4.38 -5.90 7.24
N GLN A 33 4.47 -6.03 5.92
CA GLN A 33 3.30 -6.25 5.07
C GLN A 33 2.59 -7.56 5.45
N ARG A 34 3.33 -8.64 5.70
CA ARG A 34 2.77 -9.91 6.18
C ARG A 34 2.11 -9.78 7.55
N SER A 35 2.70 -9.04 8.48
CA SER A 35 2.07 -8.81 9.79
C SER A 35 0.79 -7.97 9.68
N GLU A 36 0.78 -6.93 8.83
CA GLU A 36 -0.42 -6.14 8.57
C GLU A 36 -1.53 -6.95 7.89
N GLN A 37 -1.18 -7.84 6.94
CA GLN A 37 -2.14 -8.76 6.32
C GLN A 37 -2.74 -9.74 7.34
N GLN A 38 -1.93 -10.26 8.27
CA GLN A 38 -2.43 -11.13 9.34
C GLN A 38 -3.36 -10.36 10.30
N ALA A 39 -3.00 -9.12 10.65
CA ALA A 39 -3.83 -8.25 11.48
C ALA A 39 -5.16 -7.90 10.80
N LEU A 40 -5.14 -7.65 9.48
CA LEU A 40 -6.33 -7.45 8.66
C LEU A 40 -7.24 -8.68 8.69
N ALA A 41 -6.69 -9.87 8.46
CA ALA A 41 -7.46 -11.12 8.52
C ALA A 41 -8.09 -11.36 9.89
N ASN A 42 -7.37 -11.02 10.97
CA ASN A 42 -7.93 -11.10 12.33
C ASN A 42 -9.07 -10.10 12.54
N ALA A 43 -8.92 -8.86 12.07
CA ALA A 43 -9.98 -7.85 12.15
C ALA A 43 -11.24 -8.26 11.35
N GLU A 44 -11.08 -8.87 10.17
CA GLU A 44 -12.20 -9.39 9.38
C GLU A 44 -12.94 -10.52 10.09
N ARG A 45 -12.23 -11.41 10.80
CA ARG A 45 -12.86 -12.44 11.63
C ARG A 45 -13.65 -11.84 12.78
N GLU A 46 -13.12 -10.83 13.47
CA GLU A 46 -13.84 -10.13 14.55
C GLU A 46 -15.09 -9.41 14.02
N ILE A 47 -15.00 -8.74 12.86
CA ILE A 47 -16.18 -8.15 12.20
C ILE A 47 -17.23 -9.22 11.91
N GLY A 48 -16.82 -10.39 11.43
CA GLY A 48 -17.70 -11.53 11.20
C GLY A 48 -18.36 -12.03 12.50
N ARG A 49 -17.61 -12.09 13.59
CA ARG A 49 -18.10 -12.48 14.92
C ARG A 49 -19.14 -11.48 15.44
N VAL A 50 -18.82 -10.18 15.40
CA VAL A 50 -19.74 -9.10 15.81
C VAL A 50 -21.01 -9.10 14.96
N ALA A 51 -20.90 -9.31 13.63
CA ALA A 51 -22.07 -9.41 12.76
C ALA A 51 -22.95 -10.63 13.09
N ALA A 52 -22.37 -11.75 13.50
CA ALA A 52 -23.13 -12.91 13.99
C ALA A 52 -23.83 -12.61 15.32
N ASP A 53 -23.15 -11.93 16.25
CA ASP A 53 -23.73 -11.49 17.52
C ASP A 53 -24.90 -10.52 17.32
N ILE A 54 -24.79 -9.58 16.36
CA ILE A 54 -25.90 -8.69 15.98
C ILE A 54 -27.09 -9.49 15.47
N ARG A 55 -26.88 -10.44 14.55
CA ARG A 55 -27.97 -11.28 14.05
C ARG A 55 -28.65 -12.10 15.15
N LYS A 56 -27.87 -12.65 16.08
CA LYS A 56 -28.42 -13.36 17.24
C LYS A 56 -29.26 -12.42 18.13
N THR A 57 -28.76 -11.21 18.36
CA THR A 57 -29.46 -10.16 19.12
C THR A 57 -30.78 -9.75 18.43
N ASP A 58 -30.78 -9.62 17.11
CA ASP A 58 -31.98 -9.33 16.32
C ASP A 58 -33.00 -10.47 16.39
N GLN A 59 -32.55 -11.74 16.42
CA GLN A 59 -33.42 -12.90 16.63
C GLN A 59 -34.05 -12.90 18.04
N GLU A 60 -33.24 -12.64 19.08
CA GLU A 60 -33.72 -12.51 20.46
C GLU A 60 -34.78 -11.40 20.57
N LEU A 61 -34.59 -10.24 19.91
CA LEU A 61 -35.59 -9.17 19.84
C LEU A 61 -36.87 -9.61 19.13
N ALA A 62 -36.77 -10.36 18.03
CA ALA A 62 -37.94 -10.83 17.30
C ALA A 62 -38.77 -11.81 18.13
N GLU A 63 -38.13 -12.76 18.81
CA GLU A 63 -38.78 -13.71 19.72
C GLU A 63 -39.45 -12.99 20.89
N LEU A 64 -38.76 -12.01 21.49
CA LEU A 64 -39.28 -11.22 22.60
C LEU A 64 -40.52 -10.41 22.18
N ASN A 65 -40.51 -9.81 20.98
CA ASN A 65 -41.65 -9.10 20.41
C ASN A 65 -42.85 -10.02 20.13
N GLN A 66 -42.61 -11.23 19.64
CA GLN A 66 -43.68 -12.24 19.45
C GLN A 66 -44.31 -12.63 20.80
N ASN A 67 -43.49 -12.88 21.82
CA ASN A 67 -43.97 -13.20 23.17
C ASN A 67 -44.81 -12.05 23.76
N MET A 68 -44.36 -10.81 23.56
CA MET A 68 -45.09 -9.61 24.00
C MET A 68 -46.47 -9.50 23.35
N ALA A 69 -46.59 -9.79 22.05
CA ALA A 69 -47.87 -9.81 21.35
C ALA A 69 -48.82 -10.90 21.89
N GLY A 70 -48.27 -12.08 22.20
CA GLY A 70 -49.02 -13.18 22.84
C GLY A 70 -49.55 -12.80 24.23
N LEU A 71 -48.69 -12.26 25.10
CA LEU A 71 -49.07 -11.81 26.44
C LEU A 71 -50.11 -10.68 26.39
N GLN A 72 -49.99 -9.77 25.42
CA GLN A 72 -50.98 -8.70 25.22
C GLN A 72 -52.35 -9.26 24.83
N SER A 73 -52.38 -10.29 23.98
CA SER A 73 -53.63 -10.97 23.60
C SER A 73 -54.27 -11.71 24.78
N GLN A 74 -53.46 -12.38 25.61
CA GLN A 74 -53.92 -13.03 26.84
C GLN A 74 -54.51 -12.02 27.83
N ARG A 75 -53.85 -10.88 28.02
CA ARG A 75 -54.34 -9.81 28.89
C ARG A 75 -55.71 -9.30 28.44
N GLN A 76 -55.88 -9.03 27.15
CA GLN A 76 -57.17 -8.60 26.59
C GLN A 76 -58.28 -9.64 26.79
N SER A 77 -57.96 -10.93 26.62
CA SER A 77 -58.91 -12.01 26.88
C SER A 77 -59.34 -12.05 28.36
N LEU A 78 -58.38 -11.94 29.28
CA LEU A 78 -58.66 -11.93 30.73
C LEU A 78 -59.47 -10.69 31.14
N GLU A 79 -59.15 -9.51 30.60
CA GLU A 79 -59.90 -8.27 30.82
C GLU A 79 -61.36 -8.40 30.36
N ARG A 80 -61.61 -9.04 29.21
CA ARG A 80 -62.97 -9.35 28.73
C ARG A 80 -63.70 -10.31 29.66
N GLN A 81 -63.09 -11.44 30.01
CA GLN A 81 -63.68 -12.42 30.94
C GLN A 81 -64.01 -11.80 32.30
N LEU A 82 -63.11 -10.97 32.83
CA LEU A 82 -63.31 -10.24 34.08
C LEU A 82 -64.53 -9.31 33.99
N THR A 83 -64.70 -8.64 32.84
CA THR A 83 -65.82 -7.72 32.58
C THR A 83 -67.14 -8.49 32.50
N GLU A 84 -67.20 -9.57 31.73
CA GLU A 84 -68.37 -10.45 31.62
C GLU A 84 -68.80 -11.01 32.99
N ARG A 85 -67.83 -11.47 33.80
CA ARG A 85 -68.11 -11.99 35.15
C ARG A 85 -68.63 -10.90 36.08
N ARG A 86 -68.10 -9.67 36.01
CA ARG A 86 -68.59 -8.52 36.78
C ARG A 86 -70.03 -8.16 36.40
N GLU A 87 -70.39 -8.19 35.12
CA GLU A 87 -71.75 -7.92 34.67
C GLU A 87 -72.75 -8.98 35.15
N LEU A 88 -72.35 -10.26 35.12
CA LEU A 88 -73.16 -11.36 35.67
C LEU A 88 -73.43 -11.14 37.18
N ILE A 89 -72.39 -10.81 37.95
CA ILE A 89 -72.51 -10.49 39.38
C ILE A 89 -73.47 -9.33 39.60
N GLN A 90 -73.30 -8.24 38.85
CA GLN A 90 -74.18 -7.08 38.98
C GLN A 90 -75.64 -7.43 38.70
N THR A 91 -75.89 -8.25 37.67
CA THR A 91 -77.23 -8.71 37.32
C THR A 91 -77.82 -9.57 38.44
N LEU A 92 -77.08 -10.55 38.94
CA LEU A 92 -77.49 -11.40 40.05
C LEU A 92 -77.80 -10.59 41.32
N LEU A 93 -76.95 -9.62 41.68
CA LEU A 93 -77.17 -8.74 42.82
C LEU A 93 -78.39 -7.83 42.64
N ARG A 94 -78.64 -7.31 41.43
CA ARG A 94 -79.84 -6.50 41.14
C ARG A 94 -81.12 -7.31 41.24
N GLU A 95 -81.14 -8.53 40.69
CA GLU A 95 -82.28 -9.45 40.81
C GLU A 95 -82.54 -9.83 42.27
N GLN A 96 -81.47 -10.11 43.03
CA GLN A 96 -81.57 -10.35 44.47
C GLN A 96 -82.14 -9.15 45.23
N TYR A 97 -81.71 -7.92 44.90
CA TYR A 97 -82.20 -6.70 45.53
C TYR A 97 -83.68 -6.42 45.18
N ARG A 98 -84.10 -6.71 43.95
CA ARG A 98 -85.50 -6.58 43.49
C ARG A 98 -86.44 -7.56 44.18
N GLN A 99 -85.99 -8.77 44.50
CA GLN A 99 -86.76 -9.75 45.27
C GLN A 99 -86.90 -9.39 46.78
N GLY A 100 -86.38 -8.25 47.21
CA GLY A 100 -86.43 -7.78 48.60
C GLY A 100 -85.15 -8.15 49.36
N ARG A 101 -84.66 -7.25 50.22
CA ARG A 101 -83.31 -7.31 50.87
C ARG A 101 -82.98 -8.58 51.67
N GLN A 102 -83.89 -9.54 51.79
CA GLN A 102 -83.77 -10.75 52.60
C GLN A 102 -84.54 -11.95 51.97
N PRO A 103 -84.20 -12.42 50.75
CA PRO A 103 -84.92 -13.53 50.11
C PRO A 103 -84.76 -14.83 50.92
N LYS A 104 -83.64 -15.00 51.63
CA LYS A 104 -83.41 -16.10 52.61
C LYS A 104 -84.54 -16.19 53.64
N PHE A 105 -84.97 -15.06 54.18
CA PHE A 105 -85.99 -15.00 55.24
C PHE A 105 -87.40 -15.07 54.66
N GLN A 106 -87.65 -14.45 53.51
CA GLN A 106 -88.95 -14.58 52.82
C GLN A 106 -89.21 -16.02 52.32
N LEU A 107 -88.20 -16.73 51.81
CA LEU A 107 -88.34 -18.15 51.43
C LEU A 107 -88.54 -19.08 52.63
N LEU A 108 -87.90 -18.79 53.78
CA LEU A 108 -88.17 -19.50 55.04
C LEU A 108 -89.62 -19.36 55.50
N LEU A 109 -90.25 -18.22 55.19
CA LEU A 109 -91.64 -17.91 55.55
C LEU A 109 -92.67 -18.42 54.53
N GLN A 110 -92.26 -18.82 53.31
CA GLN A 110 -93.17 -19.03 52.17
C GLN A 110 -93.25 -20.48 51.65
N GLN A 111 -92.44 -21.45 52.11
CA GLN A 111 -92.43 -22.80 51.53
C GLN A 111 -92.47 -23.99 52.51
N GLN A 112 -93.24 -24.99 52.11
CA GLN A 112 -93.64 -26.20 52.83
C GLN A 112 -92.62 -27.36 52.78
N ASN A 113 -91.40 -27.17 52.24
CA ASN A 113 -90.38 -28.22 52.06
C ASN A 113 -88.95 -27.77 52.44
N PRO A 114 -88.48 -28.02 53.68
CA PRO A 114 -87.18 -27.55 54.18
C PRO A 114 -85.96 -28.08 53.40
N ASP A 115 -86.04 -29.30 52.86
CA ASP A 115 -84.92 -29.93 52.15
C ASP A 115 -84.55 -29.22 50.83
N GLN A 116 -85.53 -28.64 50.13
CA GLN A 116 -85.28 -27.92 48.87
C GLN A 116 -84.59 -26.57 49.13
N LEU A 117 -84.96 -25.90 50.22
CA LEU A 117 -84.37 -24.64 50.63
C LEU A 117 -82.91 -24.80 51.03
N GLU A 118 -82.58 -25.81 51.85
CA GLU A 118 -81.20 -26.08 52.27
C GLU A 118 -80.29 -26.33 51.05
N ARG A 119 -80.76 -27.13 50.09
CA ARG A 119 -80.03 -27.40 48.84
C ARG A 119 -79.79 -26.12 48.06
N MET A 120 -80.81 -25.29 47.87
CA MET A 120 -80.69 -24.02 47.15
C MET A 120 -79.69 -23.06 47.82
N LEU A 121 -79.71 -22.95 49.15
CA LEU A 121 -78.76 -22.11 49.89
C LEU A 121 -77.33 -22.62 49.77
N LYS A 122 -77.11 -23.94 49.83
CA LYS A 122 -75.80 -24.55 49.56
C LYS A 122 -75.32 -24.29 48.14
N TYR A 123 -76.20 -24.37 47.13
CA TYR A 123 -75.84 -24.04 45.75
C TYR A 123 -75.46 -22.57 45.61
N PHE A 124 -76.20 -21.66 46.23
CA PHE A 124 -75.93 -20.23 46.19
C PHE A 124 -74.59 -19.86 46.84
N ASP A 125 -74.31 -20.38 48.05
CA ASP A 125 -73.03 -20.15 48.73
C ASP A 125 -71.87 -20.74 47.91
N ARG A 126 -72.06 -21.92 47.29
CA ARG A 126 -71.05 -22.52 46.40
C ARG A 126 -70.78 -21.63 45.19
N VAL A 127 -71.82 -21.13 44.52
CA VAL A 127 -71.67 -20.26 43.34
C VAL A 127 -70.97 -18.95 43.71
N ASN A 128 -71.35 -18.29 44.81
CA ASN A 128 -70.71 -17.05 45.23
C ASN A 128 -69.26 -17.24 45.66
N ARG A 129 -68.95 -18.35 46.33
CA ARG A 129 -67.56 -18.70 46.68
C ARG A 129 -66.72 -18.91 45.43
N GLU A 130 -67.21 -19.73 44.49
CA GLU A 130 -66.56 -19.99 43.21
C GLU A 130 -66.29 -18.69 42.43
N LEU A 131 -67.29 -17.81 42.38
CA LEU A 131 -67.21 -16.54 41.65
C LEU A 131 -66.20 -15.57 42.30
N SER A 132 -66.15 -15.52 43.64
CA SER A 132 -65.17 -14.72 44.38
C SER A 132 -63.74 -15.27 44.19
N GLU A 133 -63.60 -16.59 44.19
CA GLU A 133 -62.33 -17.26 43.91
C GLU A 133 -61.85 -16.98 42.48
N GLN A 134 -62.73 -17.08 41.48
CA GLN A 134 -62.42 -16.76 40.08
C GLN A 134 -61.98 -15.30 39.90
N LEU A 135 -62.67 -14.33 40.52
CA LEU A 135 -62.26 -12.92 40.49
C LEU A 135 -60.86 -12.72 41.08
N ARG A 136 -60.56 -13.40 42.20
CA ARG A 136 -59.23 -13.34 42.82
C ARG A 136 -58.15 -13.93 41.90
N VAL A 137 -58.44 -15.07 41.25
CA VAL A 137 -57.52 -15.70 40.29
C VAL A 137 -57.25 -14.77 39.10
N TYR A 138 -58.27 -14.15 38.52
CA TYR A 138 -58.09 -13.21 37.41
C TYR A 138 -57.28 -11.98 37.81
N GLN A 139 -57.55 -11.42 38.99
CA GLN A 139 -56.79 -10.27 39.50
C GLN A 139 -55.30 -10.63 39.69
N ASP A 140 -55.01 -11.82 40.23
CA ASP A 140 -53.64 -12.34 40.39
C ASP A 140 -52.96 -12.56 39.03
N GLN A 141 -53.66 -13.15 38.06
CA GLN A 141 -53.16 -13.34 36.69
C GLN A 141 -52.82 -12.01 36.01
N LEU A 142 -53.67 -10.98 36.16
CA LEU A 142 -53.42 -9.65 35.60
C LEU A 142 -52.21 -8.96 36.24
N ASN A 143 -52.01 -9.11 37.54
CA ASN A 143 -50.83 -8.59 38.24
C ASN A 143 -49.56 -9.28 37.73
N ARG A 144 -49.55 -10.62 37.65
CA ARG A 144 -48.41 -11.38 37.12
C ARG A 144 -48.09 -11.01 35.67
N LEU A 145 -49.10 -10.79 34.83
CA LEU A 145 -48.89 -10.33 33.45
C LEU A 145 -48.28 -8.94 33.38
N THR A 146 -48.66 -8.04 34.31
CA THR A 146 -48.11 -6.69 34.40
C THR A 146 -46.63 -6.74 34.78
N ASP A 147 -46.29 -7.52 35.82
CA ASP A 147 -44.91 -7.72 36.26
C ASP A 147 -44.05 -8.35 35.15
N THR A 148 -44.58 -9.38 34.48
CA THR A 148 -43.91 -10.04 33.35
C THR A 148 -43.64 -9.05 32.22
N ARG A 149 -44.61 -8.21 31.87
CA ARG A 149 -44.44 -7.20 30.81
C ARG A 149 -43.38 -6.16 31.18
N GLN A 150 -43.33 -5.72 32.43
CA GLN A 150 -42.30 -4.80 32.90
C GLN A 150 -40.90 -5.42 32.81
N SER A 151 -40.76 -6.69 33.22
CA SER A 151 -39.50 -7.44 33.11
C SER A 151 -39.06 -7.63 31.65
N ILE A 152 -40.01 -7.92 30.75
CA ILE A 152 -39.74 -8.01 29.30
C ILE A 152 -39.28 -6.67 28.75
N GLY A 153 -39.94 -5.56 29.10
CA GLY A 153 -39.53 -4.22 28.64
C GLY A 153 -38.13 -3.81 29.12
N ALA A 154 -37.76 -4.18 30.36
CA ALA A 154 -36.40 -3.98 30.85
C ALA A 154 -35.37 -4.82 30.08
N THR A 155 -35.73 -6.06 29.74
CA THR A 155 -34.90 -6.96 28.91
C THR A 155 -34.74 -6.42 27.48
N GLU A 156 -35.83 -5.94 26.87
CA GLU A 156 -35.81 -5.31 25.55
C GLU A 156 -34.83 -4.13 25.50
N ALA A 157 -34.90 -3.25 26.51
CA ALA A 157 -33.99 -2.11 26.61
C ALA A 157 -32.52 -2.55 26.70
N SER A 158 -32.19 -3.59 27.46
CA SER A 158 -30.81 -4.08 27.55
C SER A 158 -30.32 -4.71 26.25
N ILE A 159 -31.20 -5.41 25.53
CA ILE A 159 -30.89 -6.02 24.23
C ILE A 159 -30.66 -4.94 23.17
N LEU A 160 -31.49 -3.89 23.15
CA LEU A 160 -31.30 -2.74 22.27
C LEU A 160 -29.98 -2.00 22.55
N GLU A 161 -29.65 -1.76 23.82
CA GLU A 161 -28.37 -1.17 24.20
C GLU A 161 -27.18 -2.04 23.76
N ARG A 162 -27.27 -3.36 23.96
CA ARG A 162 -26.26 -4.31 23.48
C ARG A 162 -26.11 -4.24 21.95
N ARG A 163 -27.22 -4.16 21.22
CA ARG A 163 -27.23 -4.04 19.76
C ARG A 163 -26.53 -2.77 19.28
N GLU A 164 -26.82 -1.63 19.91
CA GLU A 164 -26.17 -0.35 19.59
C GLU A 164 -24.66 -0.41 19.84
N ARG A 165 -24.24 -0.99 20.98
CA ARG A 165 -22.82 -1.20 21.29
C ARG A 165 -22.12 -2.07 20.22
N LEU A 166 -22.74 -3.18 19.82
CA LEU A 166 -22.21 -4.06 18.77
C LEU A 166 -22.14 -3.35 17.41
N GLN A 167 -23.13 -2.54 17.05
CA GLN A 167 -23.12 -1.75 15.81
C GLN A 167 -22.01 -0.68 15.80
N ALA A 168 -21.80 -0.02 16.94
CA ALA A 168 -20.71 0.93 17.10
C ALA A 168 -19.34 0.23 17.00
N GLU A 169 -19.20 -0.95 17.60
CA GLU A 169 -18.00 -1.79 17.51
C GLU A 169 -17.74 -2.24 16.06
N GLN A 170 -18.76 -2.73 15.36
CA GLN A 170 -18.67 -3.10 13.95
C GLN A 170 -18.19 -1.93 13.08
N SER A 171 -18.76 -0.74 13.29
CA SER A 171 -18.40 0.48 12.55
C SER A 171 -16.93 0.85 12.81
N ARG A 172 -16.48 0.81 14.07
CA ARG A 172 -15.07 1.06 14.43
C ARG A 172 -14.12 0.05 13.79
N LEU A 173 -14.45 -1.24 13.85
CA LEU A 173 -13.64 -2.29 13.24
C LEU A 173 -13.57 -2.15 11.71
N SER A 174 -14.68 -1.83 11.06
CA SER A 174 -14.72 -1.61 9.61
C SER A 174 -13.91 -0.39 9.15
N ALA A 175 -13.92 0.71 9.91
CA ALA A 175 -13.03 1.84 9.67
C ALA A 175 -11.55 1.46 9.85
N ALA A 176 -11.23 0.71 10.91
CA ALA A 176 -9.87 0.22 11.16
C ALA A 176 -9.40 -0.81 10.11
N ARG A 177 -10.31 -1.54 9.47
CA ARG A 177 -10.04 -2.42 8.32
C ARG A 177 -9.65 -1.59 7.09
N ALA A 178 -10.44 -0.58 6.75
CA ALA A 178 -10.20 0.27 5.58
C ALA A 178 -8.86 1.02 5.67
N GLU A 179 -8.51 1.54 6.85
CA GLU A 179 -7.22 2.20 7.07
C GLU A 179 -6.04 1.23 6.88
N ARG A 180 -6.15 -0.01 7.37
CA ARG A 180 -5.12 -1.03 7.18
C ARG A 180 -4.98 -1.45 5.71
N GLU A 181 -6.09 -1.61 4.98
CA GLU A 181 -6.04 -1.90 3.54
C GLU A 181 -5.29 -0.81 2.77
N LYS A 182 -5.51 0.46 3.13
CA LYS A 182 -4.76 1.59 2.57
C LYS A 182 -3.27 1.50 2.88
N GLN A 183 -2.89 1.23 4.13
CA GLN A 183 -1.48 1.08 4.54
C GLN A 183 -0.79 -0.08 3.82
N ILE A 184 -1.47 -1.22 3.66
CA ILE A 184 -0.95 -2.37 2.91
C ILE A 184 -0.70 -1.99 1.45
N LYS A 185 -1.62 -1.24 0.83
CA LYS A 185 -1.46 -0.76 -0.55
C LYS A 185 -0.26 0.19 -0.67
N GLU A 186 -0.13 1.16 0.23
CA GLU A 186 1.00 2.09 0.25
C GLU A 186 2.34 1.37 0.43
N LEU A 187 2.39 0.37 1.33
CA LEU A 187 3.57 -0.47 1.53
C LEU A 187 3.91 -1.29 0.27
N ALA A 188 2.91 -1.86 -0.39
CA ALA A 188 3.12 -2.63 -1.62
C ALA A 188 3.67 -1.76 -2.77
N GLU A 189 3.13 -0.54 -2.93
CA GLU A 189 3.62 0.42 -3.94
C GLU A 189 5.06 0.88 -3.63
N GLN A 190 5.38 1.15 -2.36
CA GLN A 190 6.75 1.49 -1.94
C GLN A 190 7.72 0.34 -2.22
N GLN A 191 7.34 -0.90 -1.87
CA GLN A 191 8.15 -2.08 -2.11
C GLN A 191 8.41 -2.28 -3.61
N GLN A 192 7.40 -2.08 -4.46
CA GLN A 192 7.58 -2.20 -5.91
C GLN A 192 8.57 -1.15 -6.45
N ARG A 193 8.53 0.09 -5.93
CA ARG A 193 9.51 1.13 -6.29
C ARG A 193 10.93 0.76 -5.85
N GLU A 194 11.09 0.29 -4.61
CA GLU A 194 12.38 -0.15 -4.08
C GLU A 194 12.94 -1.36 -4.89
N GLN A 195 12.09 -2.31 -5.28
CA GLN A 195 12.50 -3.44 -6.15
C GLN A 195 12.98 -3.00 -7.53
N ARG A 196 12.33 -2.01 -8.15
CA ARG A 196 12.80 -1.44 -9.43
C ARG A 196 14.14 -0.73 -9.27
N GLN A 197 14.31 0.03 -8.19
CA GLN A 197 15.58 0.69 -7.88
C GLN A 197 16.71 -0.32 -7.63
N LEU A 198 16.40 -1.42 -6.94
CA LEU A 198 17.33 -2.50 -6.69
C LEU A 198 17.79 -3.13 -8.00
N ALA A 199 16.86 -3.46 -8.90
CA ALA A 199 17.17 -4.03 -10.21
C ALA A 199 18.06 -3.09 -11.04
N GLN A 200 17.76 -1.79 -11.06
CA GLN A 200 18.60 -0.81 -11.76
C GLN A 200 20.01 -0.73 -11.17
N LYS A 201 20.13 -0.67 -9.84
CA LYS A 201 21.44 -0.61 -9.16
C LYS A 201 22.26 -1.88 -9.37
N GLN A 202 21.63 -3.05 -9.42
CA GLN A 202 22.29 -4.31 -9.73
C GLN A 202 22.82 -4.31 -11.17
N GLN A 203 22.01 -3.86 -12.13
CA GLN A 203 22.45 -3.72 -13.52
C GLN A 203 23.61 -2.73 -13.67
N ASP A 204 23.54 -1.56 -12.99
CA ASP A 204 24.61 -0.58 -12.98
C ASP A 204 25.91 -1.16 -12.39
N GLN A 205 25.80 -2.00 -11.34
CA GLN A 205 26.94 -2.67 -10.72
C GLN A 205 27.61 -3.65 -11.69
N GLU A 206 26.82 -4.46 -12.40
CA GLU A 206 27.31 -5.43 -13.38
C GLU A 206 28.03 -4.73 -14.55
N GLN A 207 27.45 -3.65 -15.06
CA GLN A 207 28.06 -2.84 -16.13
C GLN A 207 29.42 -2.25 -15.70
N LEU A 208 29.49 -1.67 -14.49
CA LEU A 208 30.74 -1.10 -13.98
C LEU A 208 31.82 -2.17 -13.77
N GLN A 209 31.44 -3.37 -13.34
CA GLN A 209 32.37 -4.50 -13.20
C GLN A 209 32.92 -4.96 -14.55
N GLN A 210 32.07 -5.04 -15.57
CA GLN A 210 32.50 -5.38 -16.93
C GLN A 210 33.46 -4.34 -17.51
N VAL A 211 33.16 -3.05 -17.35
CA VAL A 211 34.02 -1.95 -17.79
C VAL A 211 35.38 -2.00 -17.08
N LEU A 212 35.40 -2.23 -15.77
CA LEU A 212 36.66 -2.39 -15.02
C LEU A 212 37.49 -3.57 -15.54
N ALA A 213 36.86 -4.72 -15.80
CA ALA A 213 37.56 -5.90 -16.32
C ALA A 213 38.14 -5.65 -17.72
N GLN A 214 37.42 -4.93 -18.59
CA GLN A 214 37.91 -4.53 -19.91
C GLN A 214 39.09 -3.56 -19.80
N ILE A 215 39.01 -2.56 -18.92
CA ILE A 215 40.09 -1.59 -18.69
C ILE A 215 41.34 -2.31 -18.17
N GLN A 216 41.20 -3.20 -17.18
CA GLN A 216 42.31 -3.99 -16.64
C GLN A 216 42.98 -4.84 -17.74
N ARG A 217 42.19 -5.55 -18.55
CA ARG A 217 42.70 -6.35 -19.67
C ARG A 217 43.41 -5.49 -20.73
N SER A 218 42.89 -4.31 -21.03
CA SER A 218 43.52 -3.40 -21.99
C SER A 218 44.88 -2.89 -21.47
N LEU A 219 44.96 -2.48 -20.20
CA LEU A 219 46.19 -2.01 -19.56
C LEU A 219 47.27 -3.11 -19.48
N GLU A 220 46.89 -4.37 -19.29
CA GLU A 220 47.83 -5.50 -19.33
C GLU A 220 48.41 -5.73 -20.73
N LEU A 221 47.60 -5.59 -21.79
CA LEU A 221 48.06 -5.74 -23.17
C LEU A 221 48.89 -4.55 -23.67
N SER A 222 48.60 -3.32 -23.21
CA SER A 222 49.32 -2.11 -23.63
C SER A 222 50.77 -2.05 -23.18
N ASN A 223 51.13 -2.75 -22.09
CA ASN A 223 52.51 -2.83 -21.61
C ASN A 223 53.43 -3.68 -22.51
N LEU A 224 52.89 -4.37 -23.53
CA LEU A 224 53.63 -5.31 -24.39
C LEU A 224 54.14 -4.71 -25.71
N THR A 225 53.67 -3.53 -26.14
CA THR A 225 54.10 -2.90 -27.40
C THR A 225 54.77 -1.56 -27.14
N ARG A 226 56.06 -1.60 -26.78
CA ARG A 226 56.98 -0.48 -26.97
C ARG A 226 57.49 -0.55 -28.41
N ASP A 227 56.86 0.17 -29.34
CA ASP A 227 57.67 0.73 -30.42
C ASP A 227 57.03 1.91 -31.14
N ASN A 228 57.94 2.79 -31.55
CA ASN A 228 57.80 3.96 -32.41
C ASN A 228 57.22 5.26 -31.81
N GLN A 229 58.07 6.30 -31.78
CA GLN A 229 57.84 7.70 -31.42
C GLN A 229 56.96 7.97 -30.18
N THR A 230 57.59 8.42 -29.09
CA THR A 230 56.89 8.76 -27.87
C THR A 230 55.90 9.90 -28.11
N PHE A 231 54.62 9.68 -27.83
CA PHE A 231 53.55 10.69 -27.91
C PHE A 231 53.98 12.03 -27.27
N ALA A 232 54.73 11.97 -26.17
CA ALA A 232 55.33 13.10 -25.48
C ALA A 232 56.18 14.04 -26.37
N SER A 233 56.88 13.50 -27.36
CA SER A 233 57.73 14.28 -28.30
C SER A 233 56.93 15.10 -29.32
N LEU A 234 55.63 14.85 -29.45
CA LEU A 234 54.72 15.49 -30.41
C LEU A 234 53.90 16.63 -29.81
N ARG A 235 54.27 17.12 -28.63
CA ARG A 235 53.64 18.30 -28.02
C ARG A 235 53.69 19.49 -28.98
N GLY A 236 52.52 20.06 -29.29
CA GLY A 236 52.33 21.17 -30.23
C GLY A 236 52.40 20.77 -31.71
N LYS A 237 52.51 19.47 -32.03
CA LYS A 237 52.67 18.94 -33.39
C LYS A 237 51.54 17.99 -33.81
N LEU A 238 50.59 17.68 -32.92
CA LEU A 238 49.50 16.76 -33.26
C LEU A 238 48.50 17.43 -34.21
N PRO A 239 48.03 16.73 -35.26
CA PRO A 239 46.98 17.25 -36.11
C PRO A 239 45.66 17.40 -35.34
N TRP A 240 44.82 18.31 -35.81
CA TRP A 240 43.46 18.46 -35.29
C TRP A 240 42.62 17.20 -35.60
N PRO A 241 41.86 16.68 -34.62
CA PRO A 241 41.03 15.48 -34.82
C PRO A 241 39.82 15.75 -35.72
N ILE A 242 39.41 17.01 -35.86
CA ILE A 242 38.33 17.45 -36.74
C ILE A 242 38.55 18.91 -37.12
N GLN A 243 38.05 19.33 -38.29
CA GLN A 243 38.01 20.73 -38.70
C GLN A 243 36.76 21.40 -38.11
N GLY A 244 36.94 22.51 -37.39
CA GLY A 244 35.83 23.20 -36.74
C GLY A 244 36.28 24.29 -35.76
N ALA A 245 35.30 25.04 -35.24
CA ALA A 245 35.56 26.08 -34.24
C ALA A 245 35.47 25.49 -32.83
N VAL A 246 36.44 25.82 -31.96
CA VAL A 246 36.40 25.41 -30.55
C VAL A 246 35.30 26.18 -29.83
N SER A 247 34.21 25.50 -29.44
CA SER A 247 33.09 26.09 -28.70
C SER A 247 33.33 26.08 -27.18
N ARG A 248 34.05 25.07 -26.66
CA ARG A 248 34.42 24.98 -25.25
C ARG A 248 35.87 24.55 -25.07
N ARG A 249 36.58 25.21 -24.15
CA ARG A 249 38.00 24.97 -23.86
C ARG A 249 38.18 24.22 -22.55
N PHE A 250 39.35 23.59 -22.42
CA PHE A 250 39.77 22.93 -21.19
C PHE A 250 39.78 23.92 -20.02
N GLY A 251 39.29 23.50 -18.85
CA GLY A 251 39.20 24.32 -17.66
C GLY A 251 38.01 25.29 -17.61
N ALA A 252 37.22 25.42 -18.69
CA ALA A 252 36.01 26.24 -18.67
C ALA A 252 35.03 25.72 -17.60
N GLN A 253 34.53 26.62 -16.76
CA GLN A 253 33.59 26.29 -15.68
C GLN A 253 32.16 26.18 -16.22
N HIS A 254 31.46 25.10 -15.84
CA HIS A 254 30.02 24.98 -16.03
C HIS A 254 29.41 24.30 -14.81
N SER A 255 28.49 24.98 -14.13
CA SER A 255 27.77 24.46 -12.95
C SER A 255 28.70 23.91 -11.85
N GLY A 256 29.82 24.59 -11.59
CA GLY A 256 30.79 24.23 -10.54
C GLY A 256 31.76 23.10 -10.90
N VAL A 257 31.72 22.58 -12.13
CA VAL A 257 32.64 21.54 -12.62
C VAL A 257 33.48 22.09 -13.78
N ALA A 258 34.79 21.83 -13.75
CA ALA A 258 35.71 22.23 -14.81
C ALA A 258 35.63 21.27 -16.00
N PHE A 259 35.62 21.81 -17.22
CA PHE A 259 35.58 21.03 -18.44
C PHE A 259 36.93 20.35 -18.73
N GLU A 260 36.95 19.02 -18.83
CA GLU A 260 38.19 18.21 -18.93
C GLU A 260 38.70 17.98 -20.37
N GLY A 261 38.25 18.78 -21.35
CA GLY A 261 38.62 18.60 -22.75
C GLY A 261 38.32 19.81 -23.63
N LEU A 262 38.21 19.59 -24.93
CA LEU A 262 37.77 20.55 -25.94
C LEU A 262 36.45 20.09 -26.55
N LEU A 263 35.57 21.05 -26.85
CA LEU A 263 34.41 20.82 -27.70
C LEU A 263 34.66 21.56 -29.01
N VAL A 264 34.75 20.82 -30.11
CA VAL A 264 34.99 21.36 -31.45
C VAL A 264 33.71 21.22 -32.26
N ARG A 265 33.08 22.34 -32.59
CA ARG A 265 31.85 22.37 -33.38
C ARG A 265 32.15 22.01 -34.82
N ALA A 266 31.44 21.04 -35.36
CA ALA A 266 31.59 20.56 -36.72
C ALA A 266 30.23 20.15 -37.29
N SER A 267 30.14 19.97 -38.60
CA SER A 267 28.94 19.44 -39.24
C SER A 267 28.66 18.02 -38.77
N GLN A 268 27.38 17.65 -38.66
CA GLN A 268 26.99 16.28 -38.35
C GLN A 268 27.53 15.32 -39.40
N GLY A 269 28.08 14.18 -38.97
CA GLY A 269 28.68 13.19 -39.86
C GLY A 269 30.11 13.53 -40.33
N ALA A 270 30.68 14.67 -39.94
CA ALA A 270 32.03 15.03 -40.33
C ALA A 270 33.08 14.04 -39.78
N ASP A 271 34.09 13.73 -40.60
CA ASP A 271 35.13 12.75 -40.26
C ASP A 271 35.95 13.17 -39.04
N VAL A 272 35.99 12.29 -38.04
CA VAL A 272 36.86 12.39 -36.87
C VAL A 272 38.09 11.52 -37.10
N LYS A 273 39.27 12.13 -37.01
CA LYS A 273 40.56 11.51 -37.32
C LYS A 273 41.38 11.28 -36.05
N ALA A 274 42.10 10.16 -36.02
CA ALA A 274 43.05 9.86 -34.94
C ALA A 274 44.20 10.88 -34.93
N VAL A 275 44.47 11.50 -33.79
CA VAL A 275 45.57 12.49 -33.67
C VAL A 275 46.95 11.85 -33.73
N HIS A 276 47.06 10.56 -33.41
CA HIS A 276 48.31 9.82 -33.39
C HIS A 276 48.05 8.34 -33.62
N HIS A 277 49.08 7.58 -33.98
CA HIS A 277 48.96 6.12 -34.03
C HIS A 277 48.67 5.56 -32.64
N GLY A 278 47.86 4.52 -32.55
CA GLY A 278 47.47 3.93 -31.28
C GLY A 278 46.57 2.73 -31.44
N ARG A 279 46.22 2.13 -30.31
CA ARG A 279 45.28 1.00 -30.27
C ARG A 279 43.97 1.43 -29.65
N VAL A 280 42.85 1.03 -30.25
CA VAL A 280 41.53 1.28 -29.68
C VAL A 280 41.37 0.44 -28.42
N VAL A 281 41.19 1.08 -27.27
CA VAL A 281 40.97 0.40 -25.98
C VAL A 281 39.52 0.44 -25.53
N PHE A 282 38.71 1.31 -26.14
CA PHE A 282 37.27 1.41 -25.90
C PHE A 282 36.58 1.99 -27.13
N SER A 283 35.43 1.45 -27.50
CA SER A 283 34.61 1.91 -28.62
C SER A 283 33.15 1.50 -28.37
N ASP A 284 32.44 2.28 -27.56
CA ASP A 284 31.05 2.01 -27.20
C ASP A 284 30.38 3.27 -26.61
N TRP A 285 29.14 3.16 -26.17
CA TRP A 285 28.39 4.19 -25.47
C TRP A 285 28.86 4.36 -24.02
N LEU A 286 29.15 5.60 -23.62
CA LEU A 286 29.46 5.98 -22.24
C LEU A 286 28.50 7.07 -21.75
N ARG A 287 27.84 6.82 -20.61
CA ARG A 287 26.88 7.77 -20.01
C ARG A 287 27.54 9.13 -19.77
N GLY A 288 26.94 10.18 -20.32
CA GLY A 288 27.43 11.57 -20.21
C GLY A 288 28.43 11.99 -21.30
N TYR A 289 28.88 11.07 -22.15
CA TYR A 289 29.80 11.33 -23.27
C TYR A 289 29.29 10.82 -24.63
N GLY A 290 28.18 10.09 -24.65
CA GLY A 290 27.63 9.51 -25.88
C GLY A 290 28.45 8.34 -26.39
N LEU A 291 28.51 8.17 -27.71
CA LEU A 291 29.41 7.22 -28.37
C LEU A 291 30.85 7.73 -28.25
N VAL A 292 31.70 6.94 -27.61
CA VAL A 292 33.08 7.30 -27.31
C VAL A 292 34.04 6.26 -27.88
N LEU A 293 35.11 6.77 -28.48
CA LEU A 293 36.29 5.99 -28.85
C LEU A 293 37.49 6.47 -28.04
N ILE A 294 38.26 5.54 -27.48
CA ILE A 294 39.49 5.83 -26.73
C ILE A 294 40.66 5.12 -27.42
N LEU A 295 41.67 5.90 -27.77
CA LEU A 295 42.94 5.40 -28.29
C LEU A 295 44.00 5.45 -27.21
N ASP A 296 44.69 4.33 -27.02
CA ASP A 296 45.93 4.26 -26.26
C ASP A 296 47.12 4.45 -27.19
N HIS A 297 47.95 5.43 -26.86
CA HIS A 297 49.17 5.79 -27.61
C HIS A 297 50.45 5.28 -26.93
N GLY A 298 50.31 4.49 -25.86
CA GLY A 298 51.42 4.01 -25.05
C GLY A 298 51.96 5.07 -24.08
N SER A 299 52.88 4.64 -23.21
CA SER A 299 53.47 5.50 -22.16
C SER A 299 52.44 6.23 -21.28
N GLY A 300 51.24 5.65 -21.11
CA GLY A 300 50.16 6.23 -20.32
C GLY A 300 49.38 7.35 -21.01
N TYR A 301 49.63 7.64 -22.29
CA TYR A 301 48.88 8.64 -23.06
C TYR A 301 47.66 8.04 -23.75
N MET A 302 46.51 8.67 -23.57
CA MET A 302 45.27 8.30 -24.23
C MET A 302 44.60 9.52 -24.86
N SER A 303 43.97 9.34 -26.02
CA SER A 303 43.06 10.34 -26.62
C SER A 303 41.63 9.80 -26.64
N LEU A 304 40.67 10.69 -26.36
CA LEU A 304 39.27 10.36 -26.20
C LEU A 304 38.43 11.22 -27.15
N TYR A 305 37.61 10.55 -27.95
CA TYR A 305 36.76 11.12 -28.99
C TYR A 305 35.31 10.80 -28.60
N GLY A 306 34.53 11.78 -28.18
CA GLY A 306 33.16 11.60 -27.69
C GLY A 306 32.13 12.41 -28.47
N HIS A 307 30.85 12.18 -28.14
CA HIS A 307 29.67 12.72 -28.82
C HIS A 307 29.51 12.23 -30.26
N ASN A 308 30.25 11.19 -30.67
CA ASN A 308 30.27 10.72 -32.05
C ASN A 308 28.88 10.26 -32.51
N GLN A 309 28.58 10.39 -33.79
CA GLN A 309 27.39 9.78 -34.40
C GLN A 309 27.62 8.29 -34.68
N THR A 310 28.82 7.93 -35.12
CA THR A 310 29.18 6.54 -35.45
C THR A 310 30.62 6.28 -35.09
N LEU A 311 30.91 5.06 -34.62
CA LEU A 311 32.26 4.56 -34.35
C LEU A 311 32.67 3.62 -35.49
N LEU A 312 33.85 3.82 -36.08
CA LEU A 312 34.32 3.09 -37.27
C LEU A 312 35.44 2.08 -36.96
N LYS A 313 35.70 1.87 -35.67
CA LYS A 313 36.74 0.98 -35.16
C LYS A 313 36.24 0.24 -33.94
N GLU A 314 36.75 -0.98 -33.74
CA GLU A 314 36.40 -1.84 -32.62
C GLU A 314 37.53 -1.89 -31.59
N PRO A 315 37.25 -2.23 -30.31
CA PRO A 315 38.29 -2.43 -29.32
C PRO A 315 39.30 -3.49 -29.78
N GLY A 316 40.58 -3.15 -29.72
CA GLY A 316 41.69 -3.98 -30.18
C GLY A 316 42.29 -3.53 -31.51
N ASP A 317 41.57 -2.76 -32.33
CA ASP A 317 42.03 -2.26 -33.63
C ASP A 317 43.25 -1.34 -33.49
N TRP A 318 44.19 -1.46 -34.42
CA TRP A 318 45.27 -0.50 -34.59
C TRP A 318 44.85 0.60 -35.54
N VAL A 319 45.14 1.84 -35.16
CA VAL A 319 44.87 3.02 -35.98
C VAL A 319 46.14 3.81 -36.23
N SER A 320 46.25 4.37 -37.43
CA SER A 320 47.33 5.28 -37.81
C SER A 320 46.93 6.74 -37.58
N ALA A 321 47.92 7.61 -37.38
CA ALA A 321 47.67 9.05 -37.31
C ALA A 321 46.96 9.54 -38.59
N GLY A 322 45.92 10.36 -38.43
CA GLY A 322 45.10 10.90 -39.52
C GLY A 322 44.02 9.96 -40.07
N GLN A 323 43.98 8.70 -39.64
CA GLN A 323 42.94 7.74 -40.05
C GLN A 323 41.58 8.15 -39.48
N VAL A 324 40.51 8.02 -40.27
CA VAL A 324 39.14 8.26 -39.80
C VAL A 324 38.73 7.13 -38.86
N VAL A 325 38.31 7.48 -37.64
CA VAL A 325 37.97 6.55 -36.56
C VAL A 325 36.52 6.67 -36.10
N ALA A 326 35.87 7.79 -36.36
CA ALA A 326 34.48 8.05 -36.00
C ALA A 326 33.91 9.17 -36.88
N THR A 327 32.62 9.45 -36.73
CA THR A 327 31.95 10.63 -37.31
C THR A 327 31.38 11.51 -36.21
N ALA A 328 31.45 12.83 -36.37
CA ALA A 328 30.97 13.79 -35.38
C ALA A 328 29.44 13.79 -35.27
N GLY A 329 28.93 14.03 -34.07
CA GLY A 329 27.50 14.00 -33.79
C GLY A 329 27.16 14.74 -32.51
N ASN A 330 26.05 14.33 -31.91
CA ASN A 330 25.57 14.83 -30.62
C ASN A 330 25.00 13.70 -29.75
N SER A 331 25.54 12.49 -29.91
CA SER A 331 25.15 11.33 -29.10
C SER A 331 25.36 11.60 -27.61
N GLY A 332 24.56 11.00 -26.75
CA GLY A 332 24.56 11.30 -25.30
C GLY A 332 23.61 12.42 -24.88
N GLY A 333 22.81 12.96 -25.82
CA GLY A 333 21.82 14.01 -25.53
C GLY A 333 22.40 15.42 -25.48
N HIS A 334 23.50 15.67 -26.19
CA HIS A 334 24.13 16.98 -26.24
C HIS A 334 23.44 17.89 -27.27
N GLU A 335 23.32 19.18 -26.96
CA GLU A 335 22.66 20.15 -27.83
C GLU A 335 23.54 20.59 -29.01
N GLU A 336 24.87 20.65 -28.81
CA GLU A 336 25.82 21.03 -29.85
C GLU A 336 26.31 19.79 -30.62
N VAL A 337 26.20 19.84 -31.95
CA VAL A 337 26.85 18.89 -32.84
C VAL A 337 28.34 19.21 -32.92
N GLY A 338 29.18 18.20 -32.67
CA GLY A 338 30.62 18.35 -32.72
C GLY A 338 31.36 17.17 -32.12
N LEU A 339 32.66 17.39 -31.87
CA LEU A 339 33.54 16.41 -31.23
C LEU A 339 33.90 16.88 -29.83
N TYR A 340 33.63 16.04 -28.83
CA TYR A 340 34.32 16.14 -27.56
C TYR A 340 35.69 15.47 -27.68
N PHE A 341 36.76 16.23 -27.46
CA PHE A 341 38.13 15.73 -27.56
C PHE A 341 38.89 15.95 -26.26
N ALA A 342 39.47 14.89 -25.71
CA ALA A 342 40.31 14.99 -24.51
C ALA A 342 41.60 14.17 -24.67
N ILE A 343 42.67 14.64 -24.04
CA ILE A 343 43.91 13.89 -23.89
C ILE A 343 44.09 13.59 -22.41
N ARG A 344 44.53 12.37 -22.10
CA ARG A 344 44.86 11.92 -20.75
C ARG A 344 46.28 11.42 -20.69
N HIS A 345 46.94 11.67 -19.58
CA HIS A 345 48.25 11.10 -19.26
C HIS A 345 48.18 10.50 -17.86
N ASN A 346 48.42 9.19 -17.75
CA ASN A 346 48.28 8.42 -16.50
C ASN A 346 46.92 8.66 -15.82
N GLY A 347 45.84 8.57 -16.59
CA GLY A 347 44.46 8.73 -16.12
C GLY A 347 44.00 10.18 -15.91
N ARG A 348 44.92 11.15 -15.80
CA ARG A 348 44.58 12.56 -15.55
C ARG A 348 44.33 13.33 -16.85
N PRO A 349 43.29 14.17 -16.93
CA PRO A 349 43.04 15.00 -18.10
C PRO A 349 44.11 16.09 -18.21
N VAL A 350 44.62 16.29 -19.42
CA VAL A 350 45.58 17.36 -19.75
C VAL A 350 44.96 18.25 -20.81
N ASP A 351 45.32 19.53 -20.82
CA ASP A 351 44.82 20.49 -21.81
C ASP A 351 45.20 20.03 -23.23
N PRO A 352 44.23 19.64 -24.08
CA PRO A 352 44.55 19.15 -25.42
C PRO A 352 45.13 20.24 -26.33
N SER A 353 44.85 21.52 -26.05
CA SER A 353 45.28 22.63 -26.91
C SER A 353 46.81 22.82 -26.96
N VAL A 354 47.54 22.35 -25.94
CA VAL A 354 49.01 22.39 -25.93
C VAL A 354 49.65 21.29 -26.79
N TRP A 355 48.86 20.32 -27.25
CA TRP A 355 49.32 19.19 -28.06
C TRP A 355 49.03 19.41 -29.54
N LEU A 356 47.91 20.05 -29.85
CA LEU A 356 47.46 20.31 -31.21
C LEU A 356 48.32 21.38 -31.88
N THR A 357 48.47 21.30 -33.20
CA THR A 357 49.15 22.32 -33.99
C THR A 357 48.42 23.65 -33.86
N LYS A 358 49.18 24.75 -33.77
CA LYS A 358 48.57 26.09 -33.84
C LYS A 358 47.89 26.25 -35.21
N PRO A 359 46.69 26.86 -35.24
CA PRO A 359 45.98 27.12 -36.49
C PRO A 359 46.73 28.08 -37.40
#